data_AF-A0A7L0T5S7-F1
#
_entry.id   AF-A0A7L0T5S7-F1
#
_cell.length_a   1.000
_cell.length_b   1.000
_cell.length_c   1.000
_cell.angle_alpha   90.00
_cell.angle_beta   90.00
_cell.angle_gamma   90.00
#
_symmetry.space_group_name_H-M   'P 1'
#
loop_
_entity.id
_entity.type
_entity.pdbx_description
1 polymer ?
#
loop_
_entity_poly.entity_id
_entity_poly.type
_entity_poly.pdbx_seq_one_letter_code
_entity_poly.pdbx_strand_id
1 'polypeptide(L)'
;SKDLKEAMEVLIEQKRQKLSTVEKLDEHMDFASQLIFAQNRGDLTAENVNQCVLEMMIAAPDTLSVTLFFMLILIAEHPTVEEEMMREIEMVMGKQELQS
;
A
#
# COMPACT_ATOMS: atom_id res chain seq x y z
N SER A 1 -19.12 -6.59 -4.43
CA SER A 1 -18.83 -5.36 -3.67
C SER A 1 -19.13 -5.55 -2.19
N LYS A 2 -20.30 -6.10 -1.82
CA LYS A 2 -20.63 -6.44 -0.43
C LYS A 2 -19.57 -7.34 0.24
N ASP A 3 -19.12 -8.38 -0.45
CA ASP A 3 -18.12 -9.32 0.05
C ASP A 3 -16.76 -8.66 0.36
N LEU A 4 -16.35 -7.66 -0.43
CA LEU A 4 -15.08 -6.95 -0.21
C LEU A 4 -15.18 -6.02 1.02
N LYS A 5 -16.33 -5.37 1.20
CA LYS A 5 -16.60 -4.57 2.40
C LYS A 5 -16.61 -5.44 3.66
N GLU A 6 -17.28 -6.58 3.60
CA GLU A 6 -17.32 -7.55 4.71
C GLU A 6 -15.91 -8.09 5.04
N ALA A 7 -15.11 -8.45 4.04
CA ALA A 7 -13.72 -8.87 4.24
C ALA A 7 -12.87 -7.74 4.85
N MET A 8 -13.06 -6.49 4.40
CA MET A 8 -12.36 -5.34 4.94
C MET A 8 -12.70 -5.07 6.40
N GLU A 9 -13.98 -5.17 6.77
CA GLU A 9 -14.44 -5.01 8.14
C GLU A 9 -13.76 -6.02 9.08
N VAL A 10 -13.60 -7.28 8.63
CA VAL A 10 -12.85 -8.29 9.38
C VAL A 10 -11.39 -7.89 9.59
N LEU A 11 -10.71 -7.39 8.56
CA LEU A 11 -9.31 -6.97 8.65
C LEU A 11 -9.13 -5.74 9.56
N ILE A 12 -10.04 -4.77 9.48
CA ILE A 12 -10.02 -3.57 10.33
C ILE A 12 -10.28 -3.96 11.79
N GLU A 13 -11.21 -4.87 12.05
CA GLU A 13 -11.46 -5.36 13.41
C GLU A 13 -10.24 -6.09 13.97
N GLN A 14 -9.59 -6.94 13.18
CA GLN A 14 -8.31 -7.54 13.57
C GLN A 14 -7.23 -6.49 13.86
N LYS A 15 -7.19 -5.40 13.08
CA LYS A 15 -6.27 -4.29 13.33
C LYS A 15 -6.58 -3.57 14.64
N ARG A 16 -7.86 -3.33 14.96
CA ARG A 16 -8.30 -2.76 16.24
C ARG A 16 -7.87 -3.62 17.43
N GLN A 17 -8.06 -4.93 17.35
CA GLN A 17 -7.66 -5.87 18.39
C GLN A 17 -6.14 -5.87 18.61
N LYS A 18 -5.35 -5.79 17.53
CA LYS A 18 -3.90 -5.65 17.64
C LYS A 18 -3.51 -4.35 18.34
N LEU A 19 -4.17 -3.23 17.99
CA LEU A 19 -3.88 -1.91 18.58
C LEU A 19 -4.25 -1.83 20.07
N SER A 20 -5.28 -2.55 20.52
CA SER A 20 -5.64 -2.57 21.95
C SER A 20 -4.66 -3.35 22.82
N THR A 21 -3.89 -4.28 22.22
CA THR A 21 -2.87 -5.09 22.93
C THR A 21 -1.48 -4.46 23.00
N VAL A 22 -1.25 -3.32 22.33
CA VAL A 22 0.06 -2.67 22.27
C VAL A 22 0.20 -1.67 23.42
N GLU A 23 1.10 -1.93 24.37
CA GLU A 23 1.33 -1.10 25.57
C GLU A 23 1.98 0.27 25.28
N LYS A 24 2.64 0.44 24.13
CA LYS A 24 3.26 1.71 23.71
C LYS A 24 2.95 2.00 22.25
N LEU A 25 2.30 3.14 22.01
CA LEU A 25 2.12 3.69 20.68
C LEU A 25 3.48 4.03 20.06
N ASP A 26 3.77 3.42 18.91
CA ASP A 26 4.93 3.74 18.09
C ASP A 26 4.83 5.19 17.57
N GLU A 27 5.97 5.87 17.44
CA GLU A 27 6.09 7.22 16.86
C GLU A 27 5.69 7.22 15.37
N HIS A 28 5.76 6.07 14.70
CA HIS A 28 5.40 5.88 13.30
C HIS A 28 4.15 5.01 13.11
N MET A 29 2.97 5.60 13.32
CA MET A 29 1.70 4.91 13.07
C MET A 29 1.36 4.80 11.58
N ASP A 30 0.97 3.59 11.15
CA ASP A 30 0.44 3.36 9.80
C ASP A 30 -0.93 4.03 9.57
N PHE A 31 -1.30 4.16 8.29
CA PHE A 31 -2.52 4.83 7.84
C PHE A 31 -3.79 4.31 8.54
N ALA A 32 -3.99 3.00 8.62
CA ALA A 32 -5.17 2.41 9.25
C ALA A 32 -5.21 2.71 10.76
N SER A 33 -4.04 2.68 11.41
CA SER A 33 -3.92 3.01 12.84
C SER A 33 -4.28 4.47 13.09
N GLN A 34 -3.76 5.41 12.29
CA GLN A 34 -4.10 6.83 12.40
C GLN A 34 -5.61 7.08 12.30
N LEU A 35 -6.29 6.42 11.36
CA LEU A 35 -7.75 6.54 11.20
C LEU A 35 -8.52 5.96 12.39
N ILE A 36 -8.11 4.80 12.91
CA ILE A 36 -8.71 4.19 14.11
C ILE A 36 -8.54 5.11 15.33
N PHE A 37 -7.37 5.73 15.50
CA PHE A 37 -7.15 6.70 16.59
C PHE A 37 -8.00 7.96 16.44
N ALA A 38 -8.12 8.50 15.23
CA ALA A 38 -8.99 9.64 14.95
C ALA A 38 -10.45 9.31 15.28
N GLN A 39 -10.93 8.11 14.93
CA GLN A 39 -12.26 7.66 15.36
C GLN A 39 -12.38 7.57 16.88
N ASN A 40 -11.39 7.03 17.59
CA ASN A 40 -11.43 6.92 19.05
C ASN A 40 -11.48 8.29 19.75
N ARG A 41 -10.94 9.35 19.13
CA ARG A 41 -11.06 10.73 19.59
C ARG A 41 -12.40 11.40 19.22
N GLY A 42 -13.20 10.77 18.37
CA GLY A 42 -14.46 11.31 17.85
C GLY A 42 -14.30 12.15 16.57
N ASP A 43 -13.10 12.21 15.98
CA ASP A 43 -12.84 12.99 14.76
C ASP A 43 -13.46 12.33 13.51
N LEU A 44 -13.61 11.00 13.51
CA LEU A 44 -14.14 10.20 12.40
C LEU A 44 -15.20 9.21 12.88
N THR A 45 -16.14 8.86 11.98
CA THR A 45 -17.06 7.74 12.22
C THR A 45 -16.41 6.40 11.85
N ALA A 46 -16.95 5.30 12.38
CA ALA A 46 -16.52 3.95 11.99
C ALA A 46 -16.68 3.68 10.48
N GLU A 47 -17.75 4.21 9.87
CA GLU A 47 -18.00 4.09 8.44
C GLU A 47 -16.93 4.83 7.63
N ASN A 48 -16.54 6.04 8.06
CA ASN A 48 -15.46 6.78 7.41
C ASN A 48 -14.14 6.00 7.46
N VAL A 49 -13.77 5.43 8.62
CA VAL A 49 -12.56 4.62 8.74
C VAL A 49 -12.60 3.42 7.79
N ASN A 50 -13.71 2.68 7.77
CA ASN A 50 -13.85 1.50 6.93
C ASN A 50 -13.75 1.84 5.44
N GLN A 51 -14.40 2.91 5.01
CA GLN A 51 -14.39 3.35 3.61
C GLN A 51 -13.00 3.86 3.20
N CYS A 52 -12.33 4.68 4.03
CA CYS A 52 -11.00 5.21 3.70
C CYS A 52 -9.93 4.11 3.60
N VAL A 53 -9.97 3.11 4.49
CA VAL A 53 -9.03 1.97 4.41
C VAL A 53 -9.32 1.12 3.17
N LEU A 54 -10.60 0.90 2.84
CA LEU A 54 -10.99 0.20 1.61
C LEU A 54 -10.48 0.93 0.36
N GLU A 55 -10.72 2.23 0.26
CA GLU A 55 -10.29 3.06 -0.86
C GLU A 55 -8.78 3.02 -1.05
N MET A 56 -8.02 3.11 0.05
CA MET A 56 -6.56 2.98 0.00
C MET A 56 -6.10 1.63 -0.54
N MET A 57 -6.78 0.54 -0.16
CA MET A 57 -6.43 -0.81 -0.60
C MET A 57 -6.78 -1.10 -2.06
N ILE A 58 -7.85 -0.52 -2.60
CA ILE A 58 -8.26 -0.77 -4.01
C ILE A 58 -7.56 0.17 -4.99
N ALA A 59 -7.11 1.35 -4.55
CA ALA A 59 -6.51 2.35 -5.42
C ALA A 59 -5.33 1.80 -6.25
N ALA A 60 -4.38 1.11 -5.61
CA ALA A 60 -3.23 0.54 -6.30
C ALA A 60 -3.60 -0.64 -7.22
N PRO A 61 -4.36 -1.66 -6.76
CA PRO A 61 -4.85 -2.73 -7.63
C PRO A 61 -5.63 -2.22 -8.85
N ASP A 62 -6.50 -1.21 -8.70
CA ASP A 62 -7.36 -0.75 -9.81
C ASP A 62 -6.57 0.04 -10.87
N THR A 63 -5.54 0.79 -10.45
CA THR A 63 -4.83 1.72 -11.36
C THR A 63 -3.43 1.25 -11.73
N LEU A 64 -2.61 0.88 -10.75
CA LEU A 64 -1.20 0.55 -10.97
C LEU A 64 -1.03 -0.81 -11.64
N SER A 65 -1.90 -1.79 -11.36
CA SER A 65 -1.79 -3.12 -11.97
C SER A 65 -1.90 -3.04 -13.50
N VAL A 66 -2.92 -2.33 -13.99
CA VAL A 66 -3.17 -2.13 -15.42
C VAL A 66 -2.10 -1.24 -16.04
N THR A 67 -1.66 -0.21 -15.32
CA THR A 67 -0.58 0.67 -15.78
C THR A 67 0.72 -0.10 -15.99
N LEU A 68 1.14 -0.87 -14.98
CA LEU A 68 2.35 -1.70 -15.06
C LEU A 68 2.25 -2.75 -16.14
N PHE A 69 1.06 -3.37 -16.31
CA PHE A 69 0.83 -4.32 -17.38
C PHE A 69 1.12 -3.71 -18.75
N PHE A 70 0.59 -2.53 -19.05
CA PHE A 70 0.89 -1.85 -20.32
C PHE A 70 2.34 -1.38 -20.42
N MET A 71 2.93 -0.88 -19.33
CA MET A 71 4.34 -0.50 -19.32
C MET A 71 5.24 -1.69 -19.68
N LEU A 72 4.99 -2.86 -19.10
CA LEU A 72 5.76 -4.07 -19.37
C LEU A 72 5.60 -4.54 -20.83
N ILE A 73 4.40 -4.44 -21.40
CA ILE A 73 4.18 -4.74 -22.83
C ILE A 73 4.97 -3.78 -23.72
N LEU A 74 4.90 -2.48 -23.44
CA LEU A 74 5.64 -1.48 -24.22
C LEU A 74 7.15 -1.70 -24.12
N ILE A 75 7.66 -2.04 -22.94
CA ILE A 75 9.08 -2.38 -22.76
C ILE A 75 9.45 -3.59 -23.63
N ALA A 76 8.65 -4.65 -23.59
CA ALA A 76 8.89 -5.86 -24.40
C ALA A 76 8.81 -5.61 -25.91
N GLU A 77 8.01 -4.64 -26.37
CA GLU A 77 7.91 -4.24 -27.78
C GLU A 77 9.02 -3.25 -28.21
N HIS A 78 9.78 -2.68 -27.26
CA HIS A 78 10.80 -1.67 -27.51
C HIS A 78 12.19 -2.06 -26.92
N PRO A 79 12.95 -2.97 -27.57
CA PRO A 79 14.20 -3.51 -27.05
C PRO A 79 15.28 -2.45 -26.71
N THR A 80 15.34 -1.36 -27.48
CA THR A 80 16.28 -0.27 -27.20
C THR A 80 15.98 0.42 -25.87
N VAL A 81 14.70 0.62 -25.55
CA VAL A 81 14.27 1.23 -24.28
C VAL A 81 14.50 0.25 -23.12
N GLU A 82 14.23 -1.04 -23.34
CA GLU A 82 14.53 -2.10 -22.37
C GLU A 82 16.03 -2.13 -22.02
N GLU A 83 16.92 -2.14 -23.02
CA GLU A 83 18.37 -2.13 -22.80
C GLU A 83 18.84 -0.88 -22.06
N GLU A 84 18.33 0.30 -22.41
CA GLU A 84 18.67 1.55 -21.72
C GLU A 84 18.22 1.54 -20.26
N MET A 85 16.99 1.09 -20.00
CA MET A 85 16.46 0.93 -18.64
C MET A 85 17.30 -0.05 -17.81
N MET A 86 17.67 -1.20 -18.37
CA MET A 86 18.50 -2.19 -17.67
C MET A 86 19.90 -1.65 -17.35
N ARG A 87 20.53 -0.94 -18.30
CA ARG A 87 21.83 -0.27 -18.04
C ARG A 87 21.73 0.76 -16.92
N GLU A 88 20.64 1.53 -16.86
CA GLU A 88 20.41 2.50 -15.78
C GLU A 88 20.25 1.81 -14.42
N ILE A 89 19.44 0.75 -14.36
CA ILE A 89 19.24 -0.05 -13.14
C ILE A 89 20.58 -0.61 -12.64
N GLU A 90 21.37 -1.23 -13.52
CA GLU A 90 22.70 -1.76 -13.18
C GLU A 90 23.66 -0.67 -12.70
N MET A 91 23.65 0.51 -13.34
CA MET A 91 24.51 1.63 -12.94
C MET A 91 24.18 2.16 -11.53
N VAL A 92 22.90 2.24 -11.19
CA VAL A 92 22.43 2.78 -9.90
C VAL A 92 22.53 1.72 -8.80
N MET A 93 22.05 0.51 -9.05
CA MET A 93 21.98 -0.58 -8.06
C MET A 93 23.28 -1.36 -7.93
N GLY A 94 24.05 -1.54 -9.01
CA GLY A 94 25.30 -2.31 -9.01
C GLY A 94 26.43 -1.71 -8.16
N LYS A 95 26.26 -0.48 -7.67
CA LYS A 95 27.19 0.15 -6.72
C LYS A 95 26.91 -0.21 -5.25
N GLN A 96 25.78 -0.87 -4.94
CA GLN A 96 25.44 -1.24 -3.55
C GLN A 96 26.16 -2.50 -3.06
N GLU A 97 26.72 -3.33 -3.94
CA GLU A 97 27.40 -4.58 -3.53
C GLU A 97 28.85 -4.42 -3.05
N LEU A 98 29.43 -3.21 -3.05
CA LEU A 98 30.82 -2.95 -2.63
C LEU A 98 30.96 -2.25 -1.27
N GLN A 99 29.89 -2.18 -0.47
CA GLN A 99 29.95 -1.70 0.91
C GLN A 99 29.21 -2.65 1.87
N SER A 100 29.70 -3.88 2.00
CA SER A 100 29.45 -4.72 3.18
C SER A 100 30.68 -5.52 3.57
#